data_AF-A0A6N6T2F8-F1
#
_entry.id   AF-A0A6N6T2F8-F1
#
_cell.length_a   1.000
_cell.length_b   1.000
_cell.length_c   1.000
_cell.angle_alpha   90.00
_cell.angle_beta   90.00
_cell.angle_gamma   90.00
#
_symmetry.space_group_name_H-M   'P 1'
#
loop_
_entity.id
_entity.type
_entity.pdbx_description
1 polymer ?
#
loop_
_entity_poly.entity_id
_entity_poly.type
_entity_poly.pdbx_seq_one_letter_code
_entity_poly.pdbx_strand_id
1 'polypeptide(L)'
;MNALNELRAGLCAVAKRSVGLMSACGNEESTKLYLALPVIGLFGYDYSNPYEVYPQHAANSDPNQPNKVDLAVLRDGKPVIAIECKKVGTDLAEAREGLRTYYNAVPTCKLGILTNGIVFEFFVDSAEPDKMDQDPFLTLDLESVWRNGVPDEVLDALIHVTKASFDPESIAEMAHVRLVKKRLRTSLVEEANAPSEEFCRFFLQRAGLRHVRKGAIDRYYGPLIKSAFEEALVMPAVQRLRTDPTSEGKVTSLNLHQIGQRIVTSERELAIVNYVRRRLAFLVSEEALFNAIDQVEFKDNVGKLTVYYANDRKGRLFDYIEGGEGFDKFIFPAPYGEIVTKSVLDIDEPLKSTFSSRVRELGPLQPVERLARIA
;
A
#
# COMPACT_ATOMS: atom_id res chain seq x y z
N MET A 1 2.84 10.96 23.93
CA MET A 1 2.95 9.93 22.87
C MET A 1 2.71 10.63 21.53
N ASN A 2 3.41 10.23 20.47
CA ASN A 2 3.33 10.91 19.15
C ASN A 2 1.96 10.63 18.51
N ALA A 3 1.25 11.64 18.01
CA ALA A 3 -0.09 11.52 17.40
C ALA A 3 -0.14 10.46 16.27
N LEU A 4 0.96 10.30 15.53
CA LEU A 4 1.14 9.26 14.51
C LEU A 4 1.06 7.84 15.11
N ASN A 5 1.62 7.61 16.30
CA ASN A 5 1.59 6.30 16.96
C ASN A 5 0.18 5.96 17.46
N GLU A 6 -0.57 6.96 17.95
CA GLU A 6 -1.96 6.78 18.37
C GLU A 6 -2.85 6.46 17.17
N LEU A 7 -2.71 7.21 16.07
CA LEU A 7 -3.42 6.94 14.82
C LEU A 7 -3.11 5.53 14.28
N ARG A 8 -1.83 5.13 14.29
CA ARG A 8 -1.41 3.78 13.88
C ARG A 8 -2.06 2.70 14.74
N ALA A 9 -2.00 2.84 16.06
CA ALA A 9 -2.57 1.85 16.98
C ALA A 9 -4.09 1.76 16.81
N GLY A 10 -4.78 2.89 16.71
CA GLY A 10 -6.22 2.94 16.48
C GLY A 10 -6.61 2.34 15.13
N LEU A 11 -5.84 2.60 14.08
CA LEU A 11 -6.10 2.05 12.74
C LEU A 11 -5.92 0.52 12.70
N CYS A 12 -4.89 -0.01 13.35
CA CYS A 12 -4.74 -1.47 13.51
C CYS A 12 -5.91 -2.10 14.28
N ALA A 13 -6.39 -1.44 15.34
CA ALA A 13 -7.51 -1.93 16.13
C ALA A 13 -8.83 -1.91 15.34
N VAL A 14 -9.12 -0.82 14.65
CA VAL A 14 -10.31 -0.68 13.80
C VAL A 14 -10.24 -1.66 12.63
N ALA A 15 -9.09 -1.81 11.98
CA ALA A 15 -8.89 -2.77 10.89
C ALA A 15 -9.23 -4.21 11.33
N LYS A 16 -8.65 -4.67 12.46
CA LYS A 16 -8.95 -5.99 13.03
C LYS A 16 -10.46 -6.19 13.26
N ARG A 17 -11.10 -5.19 13.87
CA ARG A 17 -12.53 -5.23 14.18
C ARG A 17 -13.38 -5.25 12.91
N SER A 18 -13.08 -4.38 11.96
CA SER A 18 -13.84 -4.25 10.70
C SER A 18 -13.80 -5.54 9.90
N VAL A 19 -12.62 -6.14 9.72
CA VAL A 19 -12.48 -7.43 9.01
C VAL A 19 -13.24 -8.54 9.72
N GLY A 20 -13.27 -8.55 11.06
CA GLY A 20 -14.04 -9.53 11.84
C GLY A 20 -15.56 -9.38 11.73
N LEU A 21 -16.06 -8.17 11.46
CA LEU A 21 -17.50 -7.87 11.39
C LEU A 21 -18.05 -7.82 9.96
N MET A 22 -17.18 -7.77 8.96
CA MET A 22 -17.57 -7.49 7.57
C MET A 22 -18.58 -8.51 7.02
N SER A 23 -18.47 -9.78 7.40
CA SER A 23 -19.40 -10.85 7.00
C SER A 23 -20.80 -10.72 7.61
N ALA A 24 -20.94 -9.99 8.72
CA ALA A 24 -22.23 -9.71 9.35
C ALA A 24 -22.93 -8.48 8.75
N CYS A 25 -22.24 -7.69 7.92
CA CYS A 25 -22.79 -6.48 7.31
C CYS A 25 -23.49 -6.81 5.98
N GLY A 26 -24.80 -7.10 6.03
CA GLY A 26 -25.58 -7.54 4.87
C GLY A 26 -26.01 -6.45 3.88
N ASN A 27 -25.93 -5.17 4.26
CA ASN A 27 -26.40 -4.03 3.47
C ASN A 27 -25.57 -2.76 3.68
N GLU A 28 -25.85 -1.71 2.91
CA GLU A 28 -25.14 -0.42 2.97
C GLU A 28 -25.24 0.26 4.35
N GLU A 29 -26.43 0.26 4.97
CA GLU A 29 -26.62 0.83 6.31
C GLU A 29 -25.79 0.14 7.39
N SER A 30 -25.74 -1.20 7.37
CA SER A 30 -24.88 -1.96 8.28
C SER A 30 -23.38 -1.69 8.04
N THR A 31 -22.99 -1.50 6.78
CA THR A 31 -21.61 -1.15 6.42
C THR A 31 -21.24 0.24 6.95
N LYS A 32 -22.13 1.22 6.74
CA LYS A 32 -22.00 2.58 7.24
C LYS A 32 -21.86 2.61 8.76
N LEU A 33 -22.79 1.98 9.47
CA LEU A 33 -22.85 1.98 10.94
C LEU A 33 -21.66 1.25 11.59
N TYR A 34 -21.35 0.05 11.11
CA TYR A 34 -20.43 -0.85 11.82
C TYR A 34 -19.00 -0.82 11.29
N LEU A 35 -18.77 -0.34 10.07
CA LEU A 35 -17.45 -0.34 9.44
C LEU A 35 -16.96 1.09 9.13
N ALA A 36 -17.79 1.92 8.48
CA ALA A 36 -17.38 3.27 8.10
C ALA A 36 -17.29 4.23 9.29
N LEU A 37 -18.37 4.36 10.10
CA LEU A 37 -18.41 5.29 11.22
C LEU A 37 -17.27 5.12 12.24
N PRO A 38 -16.86 3.89 12.63
CA PRO A 38 -15.70 3.72 13.50
C PRO A 38 -14.39 4.30 12.94
N VAL A 39 -14.19 4.27 11.61
CA VAL A 39 -13.02 4.90 10.97
C VAL A 39 -13.15 6.42 10.99
N ILE A 40 -14.34 6.95 10.74
CA ILE A 40 -14.61 8.40 10.85
C ILE A 40 -14.37 8.90 12.29
N GLY A 41 -14.81 8.13 13.28
CA GLY A 41 -14.53 8.37 14.70
C GLY A 41 -13.04 8.30 15.03
N LEU A 42 -12.30 7.36 14.45
CA LEU A 42 -10.85 7.27 14.58
C LEU A 42 -10.13 8.52 14.04
N PHE A 43 -10.63 9.13 12.96
CA PHE A 43 -10.12 10.41 12.46
C PHE A 43 -10.45 11.59 13.38
N GLY A 44 -11.18 11.37 14.47
CA GLY A 44 -11.50 12.35 15.49
C GLY A 44 -12.80 13.11 15.25
N TYR A 45 -13.59 12.71 14.25
CA TYR A 45 -14.90 13.31 13.98
C TYR A 45 -15.99 12.64 14.81
N ASP A 46 -16.74 13.44 15.56
CA ASP A 46 -17.78 12.92 16.44
C ASP A 46 -19.07 12.58 15.67
N TYR A 47 -19.23 11.30 15.33
CA TYR A 47 -20.42 10.81 14.66
C TYR A 47 -21.69 10.74 15.51
N SER A 48 -21.59 11.02 16.82
CA SER A 48 -22.73 11.17 17.71
C SER A 48 -23.25 12.60 17.80
N ASN A 49 -22.50 13.57 17.27
CA ASN A 49 -22.83 14.98 17.25
C ASN A 49 -23.42 15.39 15.89
N PRO A 50 -24.73 15.70 15.79
CA PRO A 50 -25.35 16.09 14.52
C PRO A 50 -24.88 17.45 13.99
N TYR A 51 -24.19 18.26 14.80
CA TYR A 51 -23.55 19.50 14.35
C TYR A 51 -22.16 19.27 13.74
N GLU A 52 -21.65 18.04 13.80
CA GLU A 52 -20.32 17.68 13.31
C GLU A 52 -20.38 16.60 12.23
N VAL A 53 -21.10 15.50 12.42
CA VAL A 53 -21.31 14.50 11.37
C VAL A 53 -22.80 14.37 11.13
N TYR A 54 -23.23 14.76 9.93
CA TYR A 54 -24.63 14.84 9.56
C TYR A 54 -24.96 13.80 8.48
N PRO A 55 -25.95 12.91 8.70
CA PRO A 55 -26.33 11.91 7.73
C PRO A 55 -27.22 12.46 6.61
N GLN A 56 -27.17 11.85 5.43
CA GLN A 56 -28.05 12.14 4.29
C GLN A 56 -28.07 13.63 3.90
N HIS A 57 -26.90 14.27 3.93
CA HIS A 57 -26.79 15.70 3.64
C HIS A 57 -27.01 15.97 2.15
N ALA A 58 -27.86 16.95 1.83
CA ALA A 58 -28.15 17.35 0.45
C ALA A 58 -27.30 18.56 0.03
N ALA A 59 -26.79 18.55 -1.20
CA ALA A 59 -25.99 19.66 -1.74
C ALA A 59 -26.81 20.95 -1.87
N ASN A 60 -28.12 20.82 -2.09
CA ASN A 60 -29.04 21.93 -2.29
C ASN A 60 -30.17 21.89 -1.25
N SER A 61 -30.79 23.06 -1.03
CA SER A 61 -31.98 23.19 -0.17
C SER A 61 -33.25 22.56 -0.76
N ASP A 62 -33.21 22.08 -2.01
CA ASP A 62 -34.30 21.36 -2.66
C ASP A 62 -34.26 19.86 -2.28
N PRO A 63 -35.23 19.35 -1.49
CA PRO A 63 -35.25 17.97 -1.01
C PRO A 63 -35.36 16.92 -2.13
N ASN A 64 -35.83 17.33 -3.32
CA ASN A 64 -36.11 16.47 -4.46
C ASN A 64 -34.92 16.32 -5.43
N GLN A 65 -33.82 17.05 -5.22
CA GLN A 65 -32.62 16.84 -6.01
C GLN A 65 -31.83 15.63 -5.50
N PRO A 66 -31.32 14.78 -6.42
CA PRO A 66 -30.67 13.51 -6.08
C PRO A 66 -29.27 13.67 -5.46
N ASN A 67 -28.75 14.89 -5.35
CA ASN A 67 -27.37 15.14 -4.94
C ASN A 67 -27.24 15.12 -3.42
N LYS A 68 -27.24 13.93 -2.84
CA LYS A 68 -27.04 13.68 -1.40
C LYS A 68 -25.81 12.79 -1.19
N VAL A 69 -25.23 12.88 0.00
CA VAL A 69 -24.19 11.96 0.47
C VAL A 69 -24.63 11.31 1.76
N ASP A 70 -24.15 10.10 1.98
CA ASP A 70 -24.46 9.31 3.17
C ASP A 70 -24.14 10.04 4.48
N LEU A 71 -22.96 10.66 4.54
CA LEU A 71 -22.52 11.45 5.69
C LEU A 71 -21.77 12.70 5.18
N ALA A 72 -21.94 13.80 5.89
CA ALA A 72 -21.13 14.99 5.73
C ALA A 72 -20.50 15.38 7.07
N VAL A 73 -19.21 15.69 7.06
CA VAL A 73 -18.58 16.36 8.20
C VAL A 73 -18.77 17.85 8.05
N LEU A 74 -19.30 18.49 9.08
CA LEU A 74 -19.60 19.91 9.14
C LEU A 74 -18.53 20.65 9.95
N ARG A 75 -18.12 21.82 9.44
CA ARG A 75 -17.34 22.83 10.17
C ARG A 75 -18.11 24.14 10.06
N ASP A 76 -18.45 24.75 11.20
CA ASP A 76 -19.28 25.97 11.26
C ASP A 76 -20.61 25.83 10.50
N GLY A 77 -21.25 24.66 10.60
CA GLY A 77 -22.52 24.35 9.94
C GLY A 77 -22.43 24.14 8.43
N LYS A 78 -21.22 24.14 7.85
CA LYS A 78 -20.98 23.92 6.42
C LYS A 78 -20.27 22.58 6.18
N PRO A 79 -20.69 21.79 5.18
CA PRO A 79 -20.02 20.55 4.84
C PRO A 79 -18.61 20.81 4.32
N VAL A 80 -17.62 20.18 4.96
CA VAL A 80 -16.20 20.24 4.58
C VAL A 80 -15.65 18.89 4.09
N ILE A 81 -16.27 17.78 4.51
CA ILE A 81 -15.94 16.44 4.03
C ILE A 81 -17.23 15.76 3.59
N ALA A 82 -17.24 15.21 2.38
CA ALA A 82 -18.32 14.37 1.86
C ALA A 82 -17.92 12.91 1.97
N ILE A 83 -18.82 12.06 2.49
CA ILE A 83 -18.57 10.63 2.66
C ILE A 83 -19.72 9.86 2.03
N GLU A 84 -19.37 9.03 1.05
CA GLU A 84 -20.30 8.12 0.38
C GLU A 84 -19.94 6.69 0.79
N CYS A 85 -20.94 5.94 1.25
CA CYS A 85 -20.79 4.56 1.66
C CYS A 85 -21.46 3.64 0.62
N LYS A 86 -20.85 2.48 0.41
CA LYS A 86 -21.43 1.38 -0.32
C LYS A 86 -21.47 0.15 0.56
N LYS A 87 -22.24 -0.85 0.14
CA LYS A 87 -22.22 -2.16 0.79
C LYS A 87 -20.81 -2.75 0.73
N VAL A 88 -20.41 -3.42 1.80
CA VAL A 88 -19.18 -4.21 1.82
C VAL A 88 -19.08 -5.19 0.64
N GLY A 89 -17.90 -5.26 0.03
CA GLY A 89 -17.62 -6.08 -1.15
C GLY A 89 -18.01 -5.43 -2.48
N THR A 90 -18.64 -4.25 -2.47
CA THR A 90 -18.86 -3.47 -3.70
C THR A 90 -17.54 -2.90 -4.21
N ASP A 91 -17.32 -2.97 -5.54
CA ASP A 91 -16.25 -2.26 -6.22
C ASP A 91 -16.56 -0.76 -6.22
N LEU A 92 -15.63 0.03 -5.68
CA LEU A 92 -15.79 1.47 -5.52
C LEU A 92 -15.61 2.24 -6.82
N ALA A 93 -14.90 1.69 -7.82
CA ALA A 93 -14.62 2.40 -9.07
C ALA A 93 -15.90 2.83 -9.80
N GLU A 94 -16.94 2.00 -9.76
CA GLU A 94 -18.23 2.25 -10.40
C GLU A 94 -19.13 3.21 -9.59
N ALA A 95 -18.81 3.44 -8.32
CA ALA A 95 -19.63 4.20 -7.37
C ALA A 95 -19.17 5.66 -7.17
N ARG A 96 -18.14 6.12 -7.90
CA ARG A 96 -17.55 7.47 -7.71
C ARG A 96 -18.45 8.63 -8.13
N GLU A 97 -19.41 8.40 -9.05
CA GLU A 97 -20.25 9.49 -9.60
C GLU A 97 -21.11 10.18 -8.55
N GLY A 98 -21.69 9.42 -7.61
CA GLY A 98 -22.55 9.99 -6.55
C GLY A 98 -21.78 11.00 -5.69
N LEU A 99 -20.62 10.57 -5.19
CA LEU A 99 -19.71 11.42 -4.42
C LEU A 99 -19.24 12.62 -5.24
N ARG A 100 -18.83 12.42 -6.50
CA ARG A 100 -18.36 13.49 -7.39
C ARG A 100 -19.42 14.56 -7.61
N THR A 101 -20.65 14.15 -7.88
CA THR A 101 -21.76 15.07 -8.15
C THR A 101 -22.03 15.95 -6.95
N TYR A 102 -22.05 15.38 -5.74
CA TYR A 102 -22.20 16.15 -4.51
C TYR A 102 -20.99 17.07 -4.28
N TYR A 103 -19.76 16.55 -4.36
CA TYR A 103 -18.54 17.30 -4.11
C TYR A 103 -18.49 18.57 -4.97
N ASN A 104 -18.72 18.41 -6.29
CA ASN A 104 -18.66 19.52 -7.24
C ASN A 104 -19.80 20.54 -7.06
N ALA A 105 -20.90 20.15 -6.43
CA ALA A 105 -22.03 21.04 -6.15
C ALA A 105 -21.85 21.83 -4.84
N VAL A 106 -20.89 21.45 -3.99
CA VAL A 106 -20.72 22.00 -2.63
C VAL A 106 -19.31 22.59 -2.49
N PRO A 107 -19.11 23.88 -2.80
CA PRO A 107 -17.77 24.50 -2.81
C PRO A 107 -17.02 24.49 -1.48
N THR A 108 -17.74 24.32 -0.36
CA THR A 108 -17.12 24.22 0.98
C THR A 108 -16.53 22.84 1.24
N CYS A 109 -16.92 21.82 0.46
CA CYS A 109 -16.42 20.47 0.56
C CYS A 109 -15.03 20.39 -0.08
N LYS A 110 -14.03 19.99 0.70
CA LYS A 110 -12.62 19.95 0.29
C LYS A 110 -11.96 18.59 0.45
N LEU A 111 -12.73 17.59 0.86
CA LEU A 111 -12.30 16.20 0.91
C LEU A 111 -13.51 15.28 0.65
N GLY A 112 -13.36 14.37 -0.31
CA GLY A 112 -14.32 13.31 -0.60
C GLY A 112 -13.78 11.97 -0.08
N ILE A 113 -14.64 11.17 0.53
CA ILE A 113 -14.32 9.81 0.97
C ILE A 113 -15.35 8.86 0.38
N LEU A 114 -14.91 7.90 -0.42
CA LEU A 114 -15.75 6.79 -0.90
C LEU A 114 -15.32 5.51 -0.20
N THR A 115 -16.26 4.76 0.36
CA THR A 115 -15.92 3.54 1.09
C THR A 115 -16.95 2.44 0.99
N ASN A 116 -16.49 1.19 1.07
CA ASN A 116 -17.32 0.01 1.30
C ASN A 116 -17.12 -0.57 2.71
N GLY A 117 -16.60 0.25 3.64
CA GLY A 117 -16.28 -0.14 5.02
C GLY A 117 -14.94 -0.85 5.21
N ILE A 118 -14.34 -1.39 4.14
CA ILE A 118 -13.02 -2.04 4.17
C ILE A 118 -11.99 -1.22 3.39
N VAL A 119 -12.36 -0.75 2.21
CA VAL A 119 -11.55 0.15 1.38
C VAL A 119 -12.10 1.56 1.52
N PHE A 120 -11.20 2.54 1.70
CA PHE A 120 -11.50 3.97 1.75
C PHE A 120 -10.64 4.67 0.70
N GLU A 121 -11.30 5.30 -0.26
CA GLU A 121 -10.68 6.14 -1.30
C GLU A 121 -10.87 7.61 -0.95
N PHE A 122 -9.78 8.38 -0.93
CA PHE A 122 -9.80 9.80 -0.58
C PHE A 122 -9.54 10.67 -1.82
N PHE A 123 -10.37 11.69 -2.00
CA PHE A 123 -10.38 12.57 -3.16
C PHE A 123 -10.34 14.04 -2.74
N VAL A 124 -9.74 14.87 -3.56
CA VAL A 124 -9.69 16.34 -3.40
C VAL A 124 -9.87 17.01 -4.76
N ASP A 125 -9.85 18.33 -4.80
CA ASP A 125 -9.83 19.19 -5.98
C ASP A 125 -8.41 19.76 -6.23
N SER A 126 -7.42 18.89 -6.46
CA SER A 126 -6.02 19.33 -6.56
C SER A 126 -5.61 19.90 -7.92
N ALA A 127 -6.42 19.65 -8.96
CA ALA A 127 -6.14 20.11 -10.33
C ALA A 127 -6.97 21.34 -10.72
N GLU A 128 -8.28 21.31 -10.45
CA GLU A 128 -9.24 22.37 -10.76
C GLU A 128 -10.07 22.65 -9.51
N PRO A 129 -10.19 23.91 -9.05
CA PRO A 129 -10.98 24.25 -7.87
C PRO A 129 -12.43 23.75 -7.96
N ASP A 130 -12.95 23.23 -6.85
CA ASP A 130 -14.32 22.73 -6.70
C ASP A 130 -14.68 21.59 -7.67
N LYS A 131 -13.67 20.91 -8.23
CA LYS A 131 -13.84 19.77 -9.12
C LYS A 131 -13.01 18.60 -8.62
N MET A 132 -13.71 17.59 -8.11
CA MET A 132 -13.10 16.40 -7.57
C MET A 132 -12.21 15.70 -8.62
N ASP A 133 -10.99 15.35 -8.22
CA ASP A 133 -10.07 14.57 -9.05
C ASP A 133 -10.66 13.20 -9.40
N GLN A 134 -10.32 12.69 -10.59
CA GLN A 134 -10.80 11.38 -11.06
C GLN A 134 -10.20 10.20 -10.28
N ASP A 135 -8.96 10.37 -9.83
CA ASP A 135 -8.19 9.38 -9.09
C ASP A 135 -8.13 9.75 -7.61
N PRO A 136 -8.26 8.78 -6.70
CA PRO A 136 -7.97 9.04 -5.30
C PRO A 136 -6.48 9.30 -5.11
N PHE A 137 -6.14 10.26 -4.25
CA PHE A 137 -4.76 10.56 -3.88
C PHE A 137 -4.24 9.59 -2.80
N LEU A 138 -5.16 8.94 -2.08
CA LEU A 138 -4.89 7.93 -1.07
C LEU A 138 -5.97 6.84 -1.11
N THR A 139 -5.54 5.60 -0.95
CA THR A 139 -6.43 4.45 -0.72
C THR A 139 -5.97 3.75 0.55
N LEU A 140 -6.89 3.57 1.50
CA LEU A 140 -6.69 2.82 2.73
C LEU A 140 -7.49 1.53 2.65
N ASP A 141 -6.80 0.40 2.72
CA ASP A 141 -7.40 -0.93 2.78
C ASP A 141 -7.21 -1.52 4.19
N LEU A 142 -8.31 -1.69 4.91
CA LEU A 142 -8.29 -2.23 6.27
C LEU A 142 -7.93 -3.72 6.32
N GLU A 143 -8.17 -4.51 5.28
CA GLU A 143 -7.66 -5.88 5.23
C GLU A 143 -6.13 -5.89 5.11
N SER A 144 -5.58 -5.03 4.25
CA SER A 144 -4.14 -4.87 4.14
C SER A 144 -3.52 -4.37 5.45
N VAL A 145 -4.13 -3.37 6.09
CA VAL A 145 -3.67 -2.89 7.41
C VAL A 145 -3.73 -4.00 8.47
N TRP A 146 -4.81 -4.75 8.53
CA TRP A 146 -4.94 -5.83 9.51
C TRP A 146 -3.85 -6.90 9.32
N ARG A 147 -3.54 -7.25 8.06
CA ARG A 147 -2.56 -8.30 7.75
C ARG A 147 -1.11 -7.81 7.87
N ASN A 148 -0.83 -6.58 7.48
CA ASN A 148 0.52 -6.10 7.18
C ASN A 148 0.96 -4.93 8.07
N GLY A 149 0.05 -4.37 8.86
CA GLY A 149 0.25 -3.09 9.52
C GLY A 149 0.08 -1.91 8.59
N VAL A 150 0.28 -0.71 9.12
CA VAL A 150 0.09 0.55 8.40
C VAL A 150 1.43 0.98 7.78
N PRO A 151 1.54 1.15 6.45
CA PRO A 151 2.74 1.74 5.86
C PRO A 151 2.93 3.20 6.32
N ASP A 152 4.17 3.63 6.53
CA ASP A 152 4.47 5.00 6.98
C ASP A 152 3.93 6.06 6.00
N GLU A 153 4.07 5.82 4.69
CA GLU A 153 3.55 6.73 3.66
C GLU A 153 2.02 6.88 3.70
N VAL A 154 1.28 5.86 4.16
CA VAL A 154 -0.18 5.92 4.34
C VAL A 154 -0.50 6.73 5.59
N LEU A 155 0.23 6.48 6.67
CA LEU A 155 0.05 7.18 7.94
C LEU A 155 0.34 8.68 7.82
N ASP A 156 1.41 9.05 7.09
CA ASP A 156 1.79 10.43 6.79
C ASP A 156 0.73 11.17 5.97
N ALA A 157 -0.07 10.47 5.16
CA ALA A 157 -1.19 11.08 4.45
C ALA A 157 -2.43 11.19 5.35
N LEU A 158 -2.75 10.13 6.09
CA LEU A 158 -3.94 10.07 6.94
C LEU A 158 -3.92 11.09 8.07
N ILE A 159 -2.75 11.51 8.55
CA ILE A 159 -2.68 12.54 9.60
C ILE A 159 -3.38 13.83 9.16
N HIS A 160 -3.26 14.23 7.90
CA HIS A 160 -3.93 15.42 7.32
C HIS A 160 -5.44 15.25 7.15
N VAL A 161 -5.95 14.01 7.21
CA VAL A 161 -7.39 13.70 7.18
C VAL A 161 -8.00 13.83 8.59
N THR A 162 -7.20 13.72 9.65
CA THR A 162 -7.71 13.79 11.03
C THR A 162 -8.20 15.20 11.37
N LYS A 163 -9.25 15.29 12.18
CA LYS A 163 -9.83 16.57 12.64
C LYS A 163 -8.79 17.56 13.16
N ALA A 164 -7.80 17.06 13.91
CA ALA A 164 -6.76 17.86 14.53
C ALA A 164 -5.80 18.53 13.53
N SER A 165 -5.63 17.95 12.33
CA SER A 165 -4.69 18.44 11.31
C SER A 165 -5.36 18.75 9.97
N PHE A 166 -6.69 18.70 9.91
CA PHE A 166 -7.44 18.90 8.67
C PHE A 166 -7.40 20.36 8.22
N ASP A 167 -6.60 20.57 7.18
CA ASP A 167 -6.44 21.81 6.44
C ASP A 167 -6.63 21.56 4.93
N PRO A 168 -7.67 22.14 4.30
CA PRO A 168 -7.98 21.98 2.88
C PRO A 168 -6.83 22.31 1.91
N GLU A 169 -6.07 23.37 2.19
CA GLU A 169 -5.00 23.80 1.29
C GLU A 169 -3.83 22.81 1.37
N SER A 170 -3.39 22.46 2.57
CA SER A 170 -2.31 21.50 2.80
C SER A 170 -2.63 20.10 2.23
N ILE A 171 -3.88 19.63 2.36
CA ILE A 171 -4.26 18.31 1.83
C ILE A 171 -4.32 18.32 0.29
N ALA A 172 -4.78 19.41 -0.33
CA ALA A 172 -4.81 19.55 -1.77
C ALA A 172 -3.40 19.58 -2.38
N GLU A 173 -2.46 20.29 -1.76
CA GLU A 173 -1.04 20.32 -2.19
C GLU A 173 -0.38 18.93 -2.06
N MET A 174 -0.55 18.26 -0.91
CA MET A 174 -0.04 16.90 -0.68
C MET A 174 -0.62 15.92 -1.71
N ALA A 175 -1.92 16.00 -1.95
CA ALA A 175 -2.61 15.16 -2.93
C ALA A 175 -2.12 15.42 -4.35
N HIS A 176 -1.91 16.69 -4.74
CA HIS A 176 -1.36 17.05 -6.04
C HIS A 176 -0.03 16.33 -6.30
N VAL A 177 0.92 16.46 -5.36
CA VAL A 177 2.24 15.82 -5.47
C VAL A 177 2.12 14.30 -5.58
N ARG A 178 1.23 13.68 -4.79
CA ARG A 178 0.99 12.22 -4.83
C ARG A 178 0.40 11.76 -6.15
N LEU A 179 -0.62 12.47 -6.65
CA LEU A 179 -1.28 12.14 -7.91
C LEU A 179 -0.32 12.32 -9.10
N VAL A 180 0.45 13.41 -9.13
CA VAL A 180 1.48 13.63 -10.15
C VAL A 180 2.54 12.52 -10.09
N LYS A 181 3.06 12.18 -8.91
CA LYS A 181 4.03 11.08 -8.74
C LYS A 181 3.46 9.75 -9.24
N LYS A 182 2.19 9.45 -8.94
CA LYS A 182 1.48 8.25 -9.42
C LYS A 182 1.40 8.24 -10.95
N ARG A 183 0.90 9.33 -11.56
CA ARG A 183 0.77 9.45 -13.03
C ARG A 183 2.13 9.36 -13.74
N LEU A 184 3.16 10.02 -13.21
CA LEU A 184 4.52 9.93 -13.73
C LEU A 184 5.05 8.49 -13.66
N ARG A 185 4.85 7.80 -12.54
CA ARG A 185 5.25 6.39 -12.40
C ARG A 185 4.54 5.51 -13.42
N THR A 186 3.22 5.67 -13.59
CA THR A 186 2.45 4.92 -14.59
C THR A 186 2.98 5.18 -16.00
N SER A 187 3.15 6.44 -16.38
CA SER A 187 3.66 6.82 -17.71
C SER A 187 5.08 6.28 -17.95
N LEU A 188 5.97 6.33 -16.97
CA LEU A 188 7.32 5.76 -17.08
C LEU A 188 7.29 4.23 -17.26
N VAL A 189 6.37 3.53 -16.59
CA VAL A 189 6.22 2.07 -16.74
C VAL A 189 5.65 1.73 -18.11
N GLU A 190 4.69 2.50 -18.61
CA GLU A 190 4.15 2.35 -19.97
C GLU A 190 5.24 2.55 -21.02
N GLU A 191 6.00 3.63 -20.93
CA GLU A 191 7.12 3.92 -21.82
C GLU A 191 8.25 2.88 -21.74
N ALA A 192 8.52 2.34 -20.54
CA ALA A 192 9.49 1.26 -20.37
C ALA A 192 9.04 -0.03 -21.07
N ASN A 193 7.74 -0.37 -20.99
CA ASN A 193 7.19 -1.59 -21.56
C ASN A 193 6.99 -1.50 -23.08
N ALA A 194 6.53 -0.34 -23.54
CA ALA A 194 6.21 -0.04 -24.93
C ALA A 194 6.61 1.40 -25.25
N PRO A 195 7.90 1.66 -25.55
CA PRO A 195 8.39 3.00 -25.88
C PRO A 195 7.59 3.66 -27.00
N SER A 196 7.05 4.83 -26.74
CA SER A 196 6.36 5.64 -27.74
C SER A 196 7.34 6.23 -28.76
N GLU A 197 6.84 6.63 -29.93
CA GLU A 197 7.67 7.28 -30.94
C GLU A 197 8.33 8.56 -30.39
N GLU A 198 7.59 9.35 -29.61
CA GLU A 198 8.08 10.57 -28.98
C GLU A 198 9.20 10.28 -27.98
N PHE A 199 9.00 9.30 -27.12
CA PHE A 199 10.01 8.84 -26.16
C PHE A 199 11.27 8.34 -26.88
N CYS A 200 11.09 7.57 -27.95
CA CYS A 200 12.22 7.10 -28.77
C CYS A 200 12.99 8.27 -29.38
N ARG A 201 12.28 9.25 -29.96
CA ARG A 201 12.91 10.44 -30.55
C ARG A 201 13.71 11.24 -29.52
N PHE A 202 13.17 11.40 -28.32
CA PHE A 202 13.85 12.08 -27.22
C PHE A 202 15.20 11.44 -26.88
N PHE A 203 15.25 10.11 -26.70
CA PHE A 203 16.50 9.41 -26.39
C PHE A 203 17.47 9.35 -27.57
N LEU A 204 16.97 9.15 -28.78
CA LEU A 204 17.80 9.17 -30.00
C LEU A 204 18.47 10.53 -30.18
N GLN A 205 17.75 11.63 -29.95
CA GLN A 205 18.32 12.97 -30.02
C GLN A 205 19.42 13.17 -28.97
N ARG A 206 19.22 12.69 -27.74
CA ARG A 206 20.24 12.75 -26.68
C ARG A 206 21.45 11.86 -26.97
N ALA A 207 21.26 10.74 -27.65
CA ALA A 207 22.33 9.86 -28.14
C ALA A 207 23.04 10.39 -29.40
N GLY A 208 22.66 11.58 -29.90
CA GLY A 208 23.26 12.20 -31.09
C GLY A 208 22.67 11.74 -32.43
N LEU A 209 21.64 10.90 -32.42
CA LEU A 209 20.94 10.41 -33.61
C LEU A 209 19.76 11.32 -33.95
N ARG A 210 19.93 12.17 -34.97
CA ARG A 210 18.90 13.11 -35.46
C ARG A 210 18.22 12.63 -36.74
N HIS A 211 17.03 13.13 -37.01
CA HIS A 211 16.27 12.88 -38.25
C HIS A 211 15.97 11.40 -38.55
N VAL A 212 15.86 10.58 -37.51
CA VAL A 212 15.51 9.16 -37.67
C VAL A 212 14.07 9.04 -38.20
N ARG A 213 13.91 8.29 -39.30
CA ARG A 213 12.61 8.02 -39.91
C ARG A 213 11.79 7.09 -39.00
N LYS A 214 10.47 7.29 -38.97
CA LYS A 214 9.54 6.48 -38.17
C LYS A 214 9.72 4.97 -38.38
N GLY A 215 9.84 4.50 -39.63
CA GLY A 215 10.04 3.07 -39.89
C GLY A 215 11.35 2.48 -39.32
N ALA A 216 12.38 3.30 -39.08
CA ALA A 216 13.59 2.86 -38.38
C ALA A 216 13.40 2.87 -36.85
N ILE A 217 12.57 3.77 -36.33
CA ILE A 217 12.16 3.78 -34.93
C ILE A 217 11.41 2.49 -34.62
N ASP A 218 10.35 2.20 -35.36
CA ASP A 218 9.50 1.04 -35.11
C ASP A 218 10.25 -0.29 -35.26
N ARG A 219 11.16 -0.38 -36.25
CA ARG A 219 11.86 -1.63 -36.58
C ARG A 219 13.08 -1.91 -35.73
N TYR A 220 13.84 -0.88 -35.33
CA TYR A 220 15.16 -1.05 -34.72
C TYR A 220 15.29 -0.30 -33.41
N TYR A 221 15.00 1.00 -33.39
CA TYR A 221 15.33 1.82 -32.23
C TYR A 221 14.37 1.66 -31.05
N GLY A 222 13.07 1.42 -31.29
CA GLY A 222 12.11 1.13 -30.22
C GLY A 222 12.51 -0.10 -29.40
N PRO A 223 12.78 -1.26 -30.03
CA PRO A 223 13.30 -2.45 -29.33
C PRO A 223 14.65 -2.19 -28.63
N LEU A 224 15.57 -1.45 -29.25
CA LEU A 224 16.86 -1.12 -28.64
C LEU A 224 16.71 -0.21 -27.40
N ILE A 225 15.85 0.80 -27.48
CA ILE A 225 15.57 1.71 -26.36
C ILE A 225 14.90 0.95 -25.23
N LYS A 226 13.93 0.07 -25.54
CA LYS A 226 13.34 -0.83 -24.55
C LYS A 226 14.41 -1.65 -23.84
N SER A 227 15.26 -2.37 -24.59
CA SER A 227 16.37 -3.17 -24.02
C SER A 227 17.30 -2.32 -23.17
N ALA A 228 17.69 -1.14 -23.64
CA ALA A 228 18.56 -0.23 -22.90
C ALA A 228 17.90 0.29 -21.61
N PHE A 229 16.60 0.53 -21.62
CA PHE A 229 15.83 0.96 -20.45
C PHE A 229 15.68 -0.18 -19.44
N GLU A 230 15.40 -1.40 -19.93
CA GLU A 230 15.41 -2.62 -19.13
C GLU A 230 16.78 -2.83 -18.47
N GLU A 231 17.88 -2.75 -19.22
CA GLU A 231 19.24 -2.85 -18.68
C GLU A 231 19.53 -1.75 -17.65
N ALA A 232 19.17 -0.49 -17.94
CA ALA A 232 19.45 0.65 -17.08
C ALA A 232 18.62 0.68 -15.79
N LEU A 233 17.40 0.13 -15.78
CA LEU A 233 16.56 0.05 -14.58
C LEU A 233 16.79 -1.24 -13.79
N VAL A 234 17.05 -2.35 -14.47
CA VAL A 234 17.23 -3.68 -13.85
C VAL A 234 18.65 -3.84 -13.32
N MET A 235 19.70 -3.40 -14.02
CA MET A 235 21.09 -3.63 -13.59
C MET A 235 21.45 -2.91 -12.28
N PRO A 236 21.05 -1.66 -12.01
CA PRO A 236 21.29 -1.02 -10.72
C PRO A 236 20.47 -1.63 -9.58
N ALA A 237 19.25 -2.10 -9.84
CA ALA A 237 18.45 -2.84 -8.87
C ALA A 237 19.12 -4.19 -8.53
N VAL A 238 19.58 -4.92 -9.56
CA VAL A 238 20.34 -6.18 -9.44
C VAL A 238 21.72 -5.96 -8.81
N GLN A 239 22.41 -4.86 -9.08
CA GLN A 239 23.71 -4.53 -8.45
C GLN A 239 23.56 -4.15 -6.97
N ARG A 240 22.48 -3.44 -6.61
CA ARG A 240 22.13 -3.22 -5.20
C ARG A 240 21.82 -4.54 -4.48
N LEU A 241 21.24 -5.52 -5.19
CA LEU A 241 21.03 -6.88 -4.70
C LEU A 241 22.33 -7.73 -4.64
N ARG A 242 23.28 -7.51 -5.56
CA ARG A 242 24.58 -8.22 -5.68
C ARG A 242 25.70 -7.72 -4.76
N THR A 243 25.42 -6.80 -3.84
CA THR A 243 26.41 -6.45 -2.81
C THR A 243 26.65 -7.58 -1.78
N ASP A 244 26.04 -8.75 -1.96
CA ASP A 244 26.51 -10.04 -1.43
C ASP A 244 27.41 -10.75 -2.47
N PRO A 245 28.70 -11.03 -2.18
CA PRO A 245 29.71 -11.37 -3.19
C PRO A 245 29.70 -12.83 -3.69
N THR A 246 28.65 -13.62 -3.48
CA THR A 246 28.66 -15.08 -3.73
C THR A 246 27.83 -15.55 -4.91
N SER A 247 27.79 -14.83 -6.03
CA SER A 247 27.12 -15.34 -7.24
C SER A 247 27.71 -14.79 -8.54
N GLU A 248 28.76 -15.46 -9.03
CA GLU A 248 29.05 -15.51 -10.46
C GLU A 248 28.19 -16.61 -11.12
N GLY A 249 27.34 -16.26 -12.08
CA GLY A 249 26.73 -17.24 -12.97
C GLY A 249 25.29 -16.96 -13.43
N LYS A 250 25.17 -16.62 -14.72
CA LYS A 250 23.99 -16.69 -15.61
C LYS A 250 22.71 -15.95 -15.19
N VAL A 251 22.59 -14.71 -15.69
CA VAL A 251 21.31 -14.02 -15.83
C VAL A 251 20.84 -14.24 -17.27
N THR A 252 19.89 -15.15 -17.46
CA THR A 252 19.11 -15.24 -18.68
C THR A 252 17.66 -14.97 -18.33
N SER A 253 17.08 -13.99 -19.02
CA SER A 253 15.65 -13.67 -19.15
C SER A 253 14.85 -13.53 -17.85
N LEU A 254 14.74 -12.30 -17.34
CA LEU A 254 13.65 -11.91 -16.45
C LEU A 254 12.70 -11.01 -17.24
N ASN A 255 11.44 -11.45 -17.37
CA ASN A 255 10.38 -10.73 -18.08
C ASN A 255 9.96 -9.47 -17.29
N LEU A 256 9.98 -8.31 -17.95
CA LEU A 256 9.65 -6.99 -17.39
C LEU A 256 8.21 -6.88 -16.85
N HIS A 257 7.29 -7.71 -17.36
CA HIS A 257 5.89 -7.75 -16.90
C HIS A 257 5.76 -8.14 -15.42
N GLN A 258 6.74 -8.84 -14.86
CA GLN A 258 6.80 -9.18 -13.42
C GLN A 258 7.46 -8.07 -12.57
N ILE A 259 8.23 -7.17 -13.18
CA ILE A 259 8.94 -6.09 -12.47
C ILE A 259 8.01 -4.88 -12.26
N GLY A 260 7.11 -4.60 -13.21
CA GLY A 260 6.10 -3.54 -13.07
C GLY A 260 5.08 -3.79 -11.95
N GLN A 261 4.84 -5.05 -11.59
CA GLN A 261 3.96 -5.45 -10.49
C GLN A 261 4.66 -5.48 -9.11
N ARG A 262 5.98 -5.23 -9.05
CA ARG A 262 6.84 -5.44 -7.86
C ARG A 262 7.21 -4.20 -7.06
N ILE A 263 6.52 -3.09 -7.26
CA ILE A 263 6.61 -1.90 -6.39
C ILE A 263 5.22 -1.60 -5.79
N VAL A 264 4.42 -2.65 -5.66
CA VAL A 264 3.27 -2.80 -4.77
C VAL A 264 3.54 -4.15 -4.13
N THR A 265 3.65 -4.23 -2.80
CA THR A 265 3.89 -5.50 -2.13
C THR A 265 2.84 -6.50 -2.61
N SER A 266 3.25 -7.54 -3.33
CA SER A 266 2.29 -8.44 -3.98
C SER A 266 1.51 -9.19 -2.91
N GLU A 267 0.24 -9.56 -3.17
CA GLU A 267 -0.53 -10.41 -2.23
C GLU A 267 0.23 -11.69 -1.86
N ARG A 268 1.10 -12.15 -2.76
CA ARG A 268 1.94 -13.34 -2.60
C ARG A 268 3.14 -13.09 -1.68
N GLU A 269 3.79 -11.95 -1.78
CA GLU A 269 4.86 -11.51 -0.86
C GLU A 269 4.34 -11.42 0.59
N LEU A 270 3.14 -10.88 0.77
CA LEU A 270 2.45 -10.83 2.08
C LEU A 270 1.98 -12.21 2.57
N ALA A 271 1.58 -13.10 1.65
CA ALA A 271 1.22 -14.47 1.98
C ALA A 271 2.42 -15.26 2.55
N ILE A 272 3.63 -15.02 2.05
CA ILE A 272 4.86 -15.67 2.53
C ILE A 272 5.17 -15.30 3.97
N VAL A 273 5.05 -14.03 4.36
CA VAL A 273 5.33 -13.62 5.76
C VAL A 273 4.33 -14.24 6.73
N ASN A 274 3.04 -14.22 6.35
CA ASN A 274 2.00 -14.83 7.15
C ASN A 274 2.17 -16.36 7.24
N TYR A 275 2.58 -16.99 6.14
CA TYR A 275 2.96 -18.40 6.13
C TYR A 275 4.11 -18.66 7.12
N VAL A 276 5.19 -17.88 7.07
CA VAL A 276 6.35 -18.04 7.95
C VAL A 276 5.97 -18.00 9.42
N ARG A 277 5.21 -16.98 9.84
CA ARG A 277 4.78 -16.84 11.25
C ARG A 277 3.95 -18.04 11.69
N ARG A 278 2.96 -18.45 10.89
CA ARG A 278 2.13 -19.63 11.17
C ARG A 278 2.95 -20.90 11.18
N ARG A 279 3.85 -21.07 10.21
CA ARG A 279 4.65 -22.28 10.04
C ARG A 279 5.66 -22.43 11.17
N LEU A 280 6.32 -21.33 11.58
CA LEU A 280 7.18 -21.31 12.77
C LEU A 280 6.41 -21.74 14.02
N ALA A 281 5.16 -21.30 14.20
CA ALA A 281 4.33 -21.71 15.33
C ALA A 281 4.06 -23.22 15.37
N PHE A 282 4.10 -23.92 14.22
CA PHE A 282 4.05 -25.38 14.15
C PHE A 282 5.42 -26.06 14.28
N LEU A 283 6.50 -25.39 13.85
CA LEU A 283 7.85 -25.97 13.78
C LEU A 283 8.63 -25.86 15.10
N VAL A 284 8.39 -24.82 15.89
CA VAL A 284 9.07 -24.59 17.17
C VAL A 284 8.32 -25.26 18.32
N SER A 285 9.07 -25.81 19.28
CA SER A 285 8.51 -26.53 20.43
C SER A 285 8.81 -25.86 21.77
N GLU A 286 9.64 -24.81 21.76
CA GLU A 286 10.04 -24.06 22.95
C GLU A 286 9.20 -22.79 23.09
N GLU A 287 8.68 -22.53 24.30
CA GLU A 287 7.83 -21.37 24.60
C GLU A 287 8.54 -20.03 24.29
N ALA A 288 9.85 -19.95 24.55
CA ALA A 288 10.65 -18.77 24.24
C ALA A 288 10.72 -18.48 22.72
N LEU A 289 10.86 -19.53 21.90
CA LEU A 289 10.85 -19.40 20.44
C LEU A 289 9.46 -19.04 19.92
N PHE A 290 8.40 -19.60 20.52
CA PHE A 290 7.03 -19.28 20.16
C PHE A 290 6.73 -17.79 20.38
N ASN A 291 7.09 -17.25 21.55
CA ASN A 291 6.90 -15.83 21.86
C ASN A 291 7.74 -14.90 20.97
N ALA A 292 8.87 -15.39 20.45
CA ALA A 292 9.72 -14.63 19.55
C ALA A 292 9.12 -14.47 18.13
N ILE A 293 8.11 -15.25 17.75
CA ILE A 293 7.50 -15.19 16.41
C ILE A 293 6.85 -13.82 16.15
N ASP A 294 6.32 -13.17 17.18
CA ASP A 294 5.69 -11.84 17.07
C ASP A 294 6.66 -10.76 16.57
N GLN A 295 7.96 -10.97 16.75
CA GLN A 295 9.03 -10.06 16.33
C GLN A 295 9.59 -10.45 14.95
N VAL A 296 8.98 -11.42 14.26
CA VAL A 296 9.31 -11.70 12.86
C VAL A 296 8.63 -10.65 12.01
N GLU A 297 9.44 -9.77 11.43
CA GLU A 297 9.02 -8.68 10.57
C GLU A 297 9.56 -8.88 9.16
N PHE A 298 9.16 -7.99 8.25
CA PHE A 298 9.65 -8.01 6.89
C PHE A 298 9.97 -6.60 6.41
N LYS A 299 10.79 -6.53 5.38
CA LYS A 299 11.13 -5.30 4.68
C LYS A 299 11.07 -5.56 3.19
N ASP A 300 10.13 -4.91 2.54
CA ASP A 300 10.01 -4.93 1.09
C ASP A 300 11.11 -4.05 0.49
N ASN A 301 11.87 -4.62 -0.43
CA ASN A 301 12.90 -3.94 -1.19
C ASN A 301 12.69 -4.24 -2.67
N VAL A 302 13.16 -3.35 -3.56
CA VAL A 302 12.99 -3.54 -5.00
C VAL A 302 13.50 -4.93 -5.44
N GLY A 303 12.57 -5.80 -5.83
CA GLY A 303 12.85 -7.15 -6.33
C GLY A 303 13.04 -8.26 -5.28
N LYS A 304 12.89 -7.97 -3.98
CA LYS A 304 12.92 -8.98 -2.91
C LYS A 304 12.22 -8.55 -1.62
N LEU A 305 11.66 -9.51 -0.90
CA LEU A 305 11.13 -9.32 0.45
C LEU A 305 12.09 -9.94 1.47
N THR A 306 12.67 -9.13 2.35
CA THR A 306 13.55 -9.63 3.42
C THR A 306 12.73 -9.95 4.66
N VAL A 307 12.79 -11.19 5.14
CA VAL A 307 12.16 -11.62 6.40
C VAL A 307 13.22 -11.69 7.49
N TYR A 308 12.93 -11.12 8.66
CA TYR A 308 13.89 -10.99 9.76
C TYR A 308 13.23 -11.04 11.14
N TYR A 309 14.01 -11.40 12.15
CA TYR A 309 13.63 -11.35 13.57
C TYR A 309 14.23 -10.10 14.22
N ALA A 310 13.40 -9.18 14.74
CA ALA A 310 13.74 -7.98 15.51
C ALA A 310 14.65 -6.92 14.84
N ASN A 311 15.53 -7.31 13.91
CA ASN A 311 16.47 -6.42 13.21
C ASN A 311 16.73 -6.89 11.77
N ASP A 312 16.60 -5.99 10.80
CA ASP A 312 16.69 -6.28 9.36
C ASP A 312 18.09 -6.69 8.86
N ARG A 313 19.14 -6.42 9.65
CA ARG A 313 20.52 -6.82 9.34
C ARG A 313 20.94 -8.06 10.12
N LYS A 314 20.99 -7.97 11.46
CA LYS A 314 21.52 -9.06 12.30
C LYS A 314 20.51 -10.20 12.47
N GLY A 315 19.22 -9.92 12.38
CA GLY A 315 18.16 -10.88 12.57
C GLY A 315 17.63 -11.50 11.30
N ARG A 316 18.31 -11.32 10.15
CA ARG A 316 17.83 -11.83 8.87
C ARG A 316 17.59 -13.34 8.91
N LEU A 317 16.39 -13.74 8.49
CA LEU A 317 15.97 -15.13 8.34
C LEU A 317 16.19 -15.59 6.90
N PHE A 318 15.64 -14.87 5.92
CA PHE A 318 15.88 -15.12 4.51
C PHE A 318 15.42 -13.94 3.64
N ASP A 319 15.88 -13.90 2.39
CA ASP A 319 15.32 -13.06 1.34
C ASP A 319 14.40 -13.89 0.43
N TYR A 320 13.19 -13.42 0.19
CA TYR A 320 12.21 -14.00 -0.73
C TYR A 320 12.23 -13.26 -2.06
N ILE A 321 12.25 -14.02 -3.15
CA ILE A 321 12.10 -13.53 -4.51
C ILE A 321 11.03 -14.39 -5.17
N GLU A 322 9.86 -13.81 -5.41
CA GLU A 322 8.82 -14.39 -6.26
C GLU A 322 9.42 -14.76 -7.64
N GLY A 323 9.30 -16.03 -8.04
CA GLY A 323 9.80 -16.48 -9.33
C GLY A 323 8.69 -16.75 -10.34
N GLY A 324 9.10 -16.94 -11.59
CA GLY A 324 8.21 -17.30 -12.70
C GLY A 324 7.83 -18.79 -12.67
N GLU A 325 6.72 -19.13 -13.33
CA GLU A 325 6.27 -20.52 -13.53
C GLU A 325 6.06 -21.33 -12.25
N GLY A 326 5.74 -20.64 -11.14
CA GLY A 326 5.39 -21.25 -9.86
C GLY A 326 6.59 -21.69 -9.01
N PHE A 327 7.81 -21.35 -9.40
CA PHE A 327 9.00 -21.53 -8.56
C PHE A 327 9.29 -20.25 -7.77
N ASP A 328 9.35 -20.34 -6.46
CA ASP A 328 9.73 -19.26 -5.56
C ASP A 328 11.17 -19.48 -5.07
N LYS A 329 11.91 -18.38 -4.88
CA LYS A 329 13.30 -18.40 -4.45
C LYS A 329 13.42 -17.83 -3.03
N PHE A 330 14.06 -18.60 -2.16
CA PHE A 330 14.35 -18.27 -0.77
C PHE A 330 15.86 -18.30 -0.57
N ILE A 331 16.44 -17.22 -0.06
CA ILE A 331 17.88 -17.10 0.16
C ILE A 331 18.11 -17.01 1.66
N PHE A 332 18.47 -18.14 2.26
CA PHE A 332 18.83 -18.22 3.68
C PHE A 332 20.30 -17.85 3.88
N PRO A 333 20.66 -17.32 5.07
CA PRO A 333 22.04 -17.29 5.53
C PRO A 333 22.69 -18.67 5.50
N ALA A 334 24.02 -18.70 5.54
CA ALA A 334 24.76 -19.96 5.71
C ALA A 334 24.23 -20.74 6.93
N PRO A 335 24.11 -22.08 6.85
CA PRO A 335 24.63 -22.95 5.80
C PRO A 335 23.69 -23.22 4.62
N TYR A 336 22.43 -22.76 4.67
CA TYR A 336 21.39 -23.23 3.75
C TYR A 336 21.43 -22.58 2.36
N GLY A 337 21.76 -21.29 2.28
CA GLY A 337 21.90 -20.60 0.99
C GLY A 337 20.60 -20.52 0.18
N GLU A 338 20.71 -20.63 -1.14
CA GLU A 338 19.60 -20.47 -2.07
C GLU A 338 18.77 -21.76 -2.22
N ILE A 339 17.46 -21.63 -2.09
CA ILE A 339 16.46 -22.68 -2.30
C ILE A 339 15.44 -22.17 -3.31
N VAL A 340 15.30 -22.87 -4.45
CA VAL A 340 14.28 -22.59 -5.48
C VAL A 340 13.30 -23.74 -5.48
N THR A 341 12.04 -23.46 -5.16
CA THR A 341 11.02 -24.51 -4.95
C THR A 341 9.62 -24.06 -5.37
N LYS A 342 8.75 -25.03 -5.70
CA LYS A 342 7.30 -24.81 -5.87
C LYS A 342 6.50 -24.97 -4.57
N SER A 343 7.15 -25.43 -3.51
CA SER A 343 6.53 -25.82 -2.25
C SER A 343 7.22 -25.09 -1.11
N VAL A 344 6.46 -24.25 -0.40
CA VAL A 344 6.96 -23.52 0.76
C VAL A 344 7.29 -24.47 1.94
N LEU A 345 6.87 -25.74 1.89
CA LEU A 345 7.27 -26.74 2.89
C LEU A 345 8.77 -27.09 2.81
N ASP A 346 9.38 -26.89 1.65
CA ASP A 346 10.78 -27.27 1.43
C ASP A 346 11.76 -26.35 2.20
N ILE A 347 11.26 -25.24 2.77
CA ILE A 347 12.05 -24.31 3.57
C ILE A 347 11.89 -24.52 5.09
N ASP A 348 11.12 -25.50 5.55
CA ASP A 348 10.81 -25.68 6.99
C ASP A 348 12.04 -25.83 7.87
N GLU A 349 12.95 -26.72 7.51
CA GLU A 349 14.17 -26.99 8.27
C GLU A 349 15.13 -25.77 8.26
N PRO A 350 15.46 -25.17 7.09
CA PRO A 350 16.18 -23.90 7.03
C PRO A 350 15.56 -22.78 7.86
N LEU A 351 14.23 -22.65 7.80
CA LEU A 351 13.48 -21.61 8.50
C LEU A 351 13.54 -21.78 10.01
N LYS A 352 13.23 -22.98 10.51
CA LYS A 352 13.28 -23.30 11.94
C LYS A 352 14.69 -23.09 12.51
N SER A 353 15.69 -23.63 11.81
CA SER A 353 17.09 -23.57 12.25
C SER A 353 17.60 -22.13 12.30
N THR A 354 17.38 -21.37 11.22
CA THR A 354 17.82 -19.97 11.14
C THR A 354 17.11 -19.11 12.17
N PHE A 355 15.79 -19.24 12.32
CA PHE A 355 15.03 -18.51 13.33
C PHE A 355 15.52 -18.81 14.75
N SER A 356 15.70 -20.09 15.08
CA SER A 356 16.22 -20.50 16.40
C SER A 356 17.62 -19.91 16.68
N SER A 357 18.49 -19.87 15.67
CA SER A 357 19.81 -19.23 15.81
C SER A 357 19.70 -17.74 16.07
N ARG A 358 18.87 -17.01 15.31
CA ARG A 358 18.70 -15.56 15.47
C ARG A 358 18.11 -15.18 16.82
N VAL A 359 17.14 -15.95 17.32
CA VAL A 359 16.57 -15.72 18.66
C VAL A 359 17.61 -15.96 19.76
N ARG A 360 18.48 -16.97 19.62
CA ARG A 360 19.59 -17.20 20.57
C ARG A 360 20.64 -16.09 20.52
N GLU A 361 20.99 -15.63 19.33
CA GLU A 361 22.03 -14.61 19.11
C GLU A 361 21.61 -13.21 19.57
N LEU A 362 20.37 -12.83 19.28
CA LEU A 362 19.83 -11.50 19.61
C LEU A 362 19.12 -11.46 20.97
N GLY A 363 18.87 -12.64 21.54
CA GLY A 363 18.10 -12.83 22.76
C GLY A 363 16.60 -12.63 22.53
N PRO A 364 15.74 -13.33 23.29
CA PRO A 364 14.33 -12.95 23.35
C PRO A 364 14.24 -11.57 24.00
N LEU A 365 13.72 -10.57 23.28
CA LEU A 365 13.45 -9.25 23.85
C LEU A 365 12.58 -9.42 25.11
N GLN A 366 13.13 -9.01 26.26
CA GLN A 366 12.47 -9.14 27.56
C GLN A 366 11.14 -8.34 27.56
N PRO A 367 10.07 -8.85 28.19
CA PRO A 367 8.79 -8.13 28.33
C PRO A 367 8.91 -6.76 29.04
N VAL A 368 10.06 -6.46 29.65
CA VAL A 368 10.32 -5.25 30.45
C VAL A 368 10.33 -3.97 29.61
N GLU A 369 10.61 -4.04 28.30
CA GLU A 369 10.47 -2.87 27.42
C GLU A 369 9.01 -2.48 27.14
N ARG A 370 8.02 -3.33 27.49
CA ARG A 370 6.60 -2.97 27.42
C ARG A 370 6.12 -2.12 28.62
N LEU A 371 6.74 -2.23 29.80
CA LEU A 371 6.33 -1.45 30.98
C LEU A 371 6.92 -0.03 30.99
N ALA A 372 8.12 0.16 30.43
CA ALA A 372 8.71 1.50 30.30
C ALA A 372 8.01 2.39 29.26
N ARG A 373 7.12 1.83 28.44
CA ARG A 373 6.25 2.59 27.51
C ARG A 373 4.86 2.90 28.09
N ILE A 374 4.59 2.51 29.34
CA ILE A 374 3.33 2.78 30.06
C ILE A 374 3.55 3.70 31.29
N ALA A 375 4.78 4.18 31.52
CA ALA A 375 5.07 5.21 32.53
C ALA A 375 5.32 6.58 31.89
#